data_AF-A0A1C3VLH6-F1
#
_entry.id   AF-A0A1C3VLH6-F1
#
_cell.length_a   1.000
_cell.length_b   1.000
_cell.length_c   1.000
_cell.angle_alpha   90.00
_cell.angle_beta   90.00
_cell.angle_gamma   90.00
#
_symmetry.space_group_name_H-M   'P 1'
#
loop_
_entity.id
_entity.type
_entity.pdbx_description
1 polymer ?
#
loop_
_entity_poly.entity_id
_entity_poly.type
_entity_poly.pdbx_seq_one_letter_code
_entity_poly.pdbx_strand_id
1 'polypeptide(L)'
;MEKKIKARVQKSKRVFVHNDLSQAAMYHAGVIQEKLGKGSRDAIMYDGMACAVMVAFTFEANVNFIGFELNEAGKLPDWKERESFMEKLKKVFGALGIPVELDKRPLKSMERMKKLRDTLAHGKPVYAEYDEVLIRAPEEIDLFGGGGLSAGWETECKPEVVKQAREDLEDLWKLMIQKSGLNLWDTMTSGDGGITFIEHVDPSVPSTVPVRK
;
A
#
# COMPACT_ATOMS: atom_id res chain seq x y z
N MET A 1 -8.65 28.98 -42.82
CA MET A 1 -9.72 28.49 -41.91
C MET A 1 -9.25 27.16 -41.33
N GLU A 2 -9.20 27.04 -40.00
CA GLU A 2 -8.79 25.78 -39.34
C GLU A 2 -9.82 24.69 -39.63
N LYS A 3 -9.39 23.59 -40.29
CA LYS A 3 -10.26 22.45 -40.59
C LYS A 3 -10.46 21.62 -39.32
N LYS A 4 -11.71 21.46 -38.86
CA LYS A 4 -12.03 20.49 -37.80
C LYS A 4 -12.07 19.08 -38.40
N ILE A 5 -11.75 18.08 -37.58
CA ILE A 5 -11.91 16.67 -37.93
C ILE A 5 -12.93 16.01 -36.99
N LYS A 6 -13.73 15.13 -37.55
CA LYS A 6 -14.51 14.15 -36.81
C LYS A 6 -13.67 12.89 -36.74
N ALA A 7 -13.43 12.43 -35.52
CA ALA A 7 -12.67 11.22 -35.25
C ALA A 7 -13.39 10.42 -34.17
N ARG A 8 -13.30 9.09 -34.23
CA ARG A 8 -13.69 8.21 -33.15
C ARG A 8 -12.50 8.06 -32.21
N VAL A 9 -12.70 8.37 -30.93
CA VAL A 9 -11.72 8.11 -29.87
C VAL A 9 -12.22 6.94 -29.04
N GLN A 10 -11.43 5.88 -28.94
CA GLN A 10 -11.69 4.74 -28.07
C GLN A 10 -10.55 4.64 -27.08
N LYS A 11 -10.86 4.56 -25.79
CA LYS A 11 -9.87 4.42 -24.72
C LYS A 11 -10.39 3.41 -23.70
N SER A 12 -9.50 2.57 -23.20
CA SER A 12 -9.74 1.68 -22.06
C SER A 12 -8.59 1.83 -21.06
N LYS A 13 -8.88 1.67 -19.77
CA LYS A 13 -7.86 1.73 -18.72
C LYS A 13 -8.21 0.74 -17.61
N ARG A 14 -7.25 -0.09 -17.23
CA ARG A 14 -7.27 -0.89 -16.01
C ARG A 14 -6.44 -0.16 -14.96
N VAL A 15 -7.04 0.17 -13.83
CA VAL A 15 -6.38 0.89 -12.74
C VAL A 15 -6.41 0.03 -11.50
N PHE A 16 -5.22 -0.29 -10.99
CA PHE A 16 -5.07 -1.13 -9.82
C PHE A 16 -4.35 -0.36 -8.71
N VAL A 17 -5.13 0.09 -7.73
CA VAL A 17 -4.64 0.98 -6.65
C VAL A 17 -3.52 0.35 -5.80
N HIS A 18 -3.46 -0.99 -5.72
CA HIS A 18 -2.39 -1.68 -5.01
C HIS A 18 -1.00 -1.36 -5.60
N ASN A 19 -0.90 -1.09 -6.90
CA ASN A 19 0.34 -0.66 -7.53
C ASN A 19 0.75 0.72 -7.02
N ASP A 20 -0.17 1.69 -7.00
CA ASP A 20 0.13 3.05 -6.55
C ASP A 20 0.51 3.08 -5.06
N LEU A 21 -0.17 2.29 -4.23
CA LEU A 21 0.15 2.14 -2.80
C LEU A 21 1.54 1.51 -2.59
N SER A 22 1.86 0.46 -3.36
CA SER A 22 3.18 -0.18 -3.32
C SER A 22 4.30 0.79 -3.72
N GLN A 23 4.07 1.59 -4.76
CA GLN A 23 5.02 2.61 -5.21
C GLN A 23 5.18 3.73 -4.17
N ALA A 24 4.11 4.14 -3.48
CA ALA A 24 4.19 5.11 -2.39
C ALA A 24 5.01 4.55 -1.21
N ALA A 25 4.82 3.27 -0.84
CA ALA A 25 5.65 2.61 0.17
C ALA A 25 7.13 2.58 -0.25
N MET A 26 7.42 2.24 -1.51
CA MET A 26 8.77 2.23 -2.07
C MET A 26 9.42 3.63 -2.03
N TYR A 27 8.67 4.68 -2.38
CA TYR A 27 9.16 6.06 -2.33
C TYR A 27 9.62 6.44 -0.93
N HIS A 28 8.79 6.23 0.10
CA HIS A 28 9.17 6.55 1.48
C HIS A 28 10.33 5.69 1.99
N ALA A 29 10.40 4.42 1.59
CA ALA A 29 11.56 3.59 1.90
C ALA A 29 12.86 4.14 1.28
N GLY A 30 12.79 4.68 0.05
CA GLY A 30 13.90 5.36 -0.61
C GLY A 30 14.33 6.63 0.13
N VAL A 31 13.38 7.47 0.54
CA VAL A 31 13.65 8.68 1.35
C VAL A 31 14.35 8.32 2.66
N ILE A 32 13.88 7.29 3.37
CA ILE A 32 14.52 6.80 4.60
C ILE A 32 15.97 6.39 4.32
N GLN A 33 16.21 5.56 3.30
CA GLN A 33 17.55 5.09 2.96
C GLN A 33 18.49 6.24 2.58
N GLU A 34 18.01 7.22 1.82
CA GLU A 34 18.78 8.41 1.45
C GLU A 34 19.19 9.22 2.69
N LYS A 35 18.26 9.47 3.62
CA LYS A 35 18.54 10.16 4.88
C LYS A 35 19.58 9.42 5.71
N LEU A 36 19.42 8.10 5.86
CA LEU A 36 20.39 7.25 6.58
C LEU A 36 21.77 7.31 5.93
N GLY A 37 21.85 7.23 4.60
CA GLY A 37 23.11 7.30 3.85
C GLY A 37 23.83 8.64 4.00
N LYS A 38 23.08 9.72 4.22
CA LYS A 38 23.61 11.07 4.49
C LYS A 38 23.88 11.32 5.99
N GLY A 39 23.66 10.33 6.86
CA GLY A 39 23.75 10.51 8.32
C GLY A 39 22.65 11.39 8.91
N SER A 40 21.63 11.75 8.14
CA SER A 40 20.50 12.56 8.59
C SER A 40 19.43 11.70 9.26
N ARG A 41 18.92 12.18 10.39
CA ARG A 41 17.78 11.57 11.11
C ARG A 41 16.55 12.48 11.14
N ASP A 42 16.61 13.62 10.45
CA ASP A 42 15.55 14.61 10.43
C ASP A 42 14.24 14.01 9.90
N ALA A 43 13.15 14.18 10.67
CA ALA A 43 11.81 13.68 10.37
C ALA A 43 11.70 12.18 9.98
N ILE A 44 12.73 11.36 10.24
CA ILE A 44 12.83 10.00 9.70
C ILE A 44 11.73 9.07 10.24
N MET A 45 11.25 9.35 11.44
CA MET A 45 10.14 8.63 12.05
C MET A 45 8.82 8.88 11.31
N TYR A 46 8.60 10.10 10.79
CA TYR A 46 7.41 10.41 9.99
C TYR A 46 7.45 9.73 8.63
N ASP A 47 8.63 9.64 8.00
CA ASP A 47 8.80 8.84 6.77
C ASP A 47 8.53 7.36 7.04
N GLY A 48 9.02 6.85 8.17
CA GLY A 48 8.76 5.49 8.64
C GLY A 48 7.27 5.22 8.84
N MET A 49 6.57 6.13 9.53
CA MET A 49 5.12 6.06 9.74
C MET A 49 4.36 6.04 8.42
N ALA A 50 4.68 6.94 7.48
CA ALA A 50 4.04 7.00 6.17
C ALA A 50 4.27 5.69 5.39
N CYS A 51 5.51 5.21 5.34
CA CYS A 51 5.86 3.96 4.67
C CYS A 51 5.12 2.77 5.28
N ALA A 52 5.08 2.66 6.61
CA ALA A 52 4.42 1.56 7.32
C ALA A 52 2.90 1.51 7.04
N VAL A 53 2.24 2.66 7.01
CA VAL A 53 0.81 2.77 6.64
C VAL A 53 0.60 2.37 5.18
N MET A 54 1.47 2.80 4.26
CA MET A 54 1.38 2.40 2.85
C MET A 54 1.62 0.90 2.66
N VAL A 55 2.53 0.27 3.41
CA VAL A 55 2.70 -1.18 3.42
C VAL A 55 1.42 -1.88 3.87
N ALA A 56 0.80 -1.41 4.96
CA ALA A 56 -0.46 -1.99 5.47
C ALA A 56 -1.59 -1.90 4.43
N PHE A 57 -1.77 -0.72 3.80
CA PHE A 57 -2.77 -0.54 2.75
C PHE A 57 -2.49 -1.39 1.51
N THR A 58 -1.22 -1.46 1.09
CA THR A 58 -0.82 -2.29 -0.05
C THR A 58 -1.13 -3.75 0.19
N PHE A 59 -0.84 -4.27 1.39
CA PHE A 59 -1.13 -5.67 1.70
C PHE A 59 -2.62 -5.99 1.61
N GLU A 60 -3.46 -5.15 2.21
CA GLU A 60 -4.92 -5.32 2.13
C GLU A 60 -5.43 -5.20 0.68
N ALA A 61 -4.90 -4.25 -0.09
CA ALA A 61 -5.24 -4.07 -1.49
C ALA A 61 -4.80 -5.26 -2.36
N ASN A 62 -3.64 -5.87 -2.08
CA ASN A 62 -3.16 -7.08 -2.73
C ASN A 62 -4.09 -8.27 -2.46
N VAL A 63 -4.47 -8.50 -1.20
CA VAL A 63 -5.44 -9.54 -0.84
C VAL A 63 -6.78 -9.30 -1.54
N ASN A 64 -7.25 -8.05 -1.58
CA ASN A 64 -8.48 -7.70 -2.27
C ASN A 64 -8.42 -7.96 -3.78
N PHE A 65 -7.32 -7.58 -4.43
CA PHE A 65 -7.11 -7.80 -5.85
C PHE A 65 -7.10 -9.29 -6.19
N ILE A 66 -6.31 -10.09 -5.46
CA ILE A 66 -6.25 -11.54 -5.71
C ILE A 66 -7.61 -12.19 -5.45
N GLY A 67 -8.31 -11.81 -4.38
CA GLY A 67 -9.64 -12.32 -4.08
C GLY A 67 -10.63 -12.04 -5.22
N PHE A 68 -10.60 -10.83 -5.77
CA PHE A 68 -11.40 -10.45 -6.94
C PHE A 68 -11.06 -11.30 -8.18
N GLU A 69 -9.77 -11.42 -8.54
CA GLU A 69 -9.35 -12.20 -9.72
C GLU A 69 -9.69 -13.69 -9.59
N LEU A 70 -9.52 -14.27 -8.39
CA LEU A 70 -9.92 -15.66 -8.13
C LEU A 70 -11.43 -15.87 -8.21
N ASN A 71 -12.22 -14.87 -7.81
CA ASN A 71 -13.67 -14.91 -7.94
C ASN A 71 -14.11 -14.83 -9.41
N GLU A 72 -13.55 -13.91 -10.19
CA GLU A 72 -13.83 -13.82 -11.64
C GLU A 72 -13.45 -15.11 -12.38
N ALA A 73 -12.39 -15.79 -11.94
CA ALA A 73 -11.98 -17.09 -12.45
C ALA A 73 -12.81 -18.28 -11.91
N GLY A 74 -13.80 -18.04 -11.05
CA GLY A 74 -14.64 -19.08 -10.43
C GLY A 74 -13.94 -19.97 -9.41
N LYS A 75 -12.74 -19.59 -8.95
CA LYS A 75 -11.92 -20.35 -7.98
C LYS A 75 -12.21 -19.98 -6.52
N LEU A 76 -12.81 -18.82 -6.29
CA LEU A 76 -13.24 -18.36 -4.98
C LEU A 76 -14.65 -17.74 -5.08
N PRO A 77 -15.68 -18.55 -5.36
CA PRO A 77 -17.06 -18.06 -5.35
C PRO A 77 -17.38 -17.52 -3.94
N ASP A 78 -18.21 -16.47 -3.87
CA ASP A 78 -18.57 -15.75 -2.62
C ASP A 78 -17.47 -14.84 -2.04
N TRP A 79 -16.57 -14.33 -2.89
CA TRP A 79 -15.66 -13.26 -2.50
C TRP A 79 -16.44 -11.99 -2.10
N LYS A 80 -16.15 -11.44 -0.91
CA LYS A 80 -16.75 -10.22 -0.39
C LYS A 80 -15.66 -9.24 0.06
N GLU A 81 -15.42 -8.23 -0.77
CA GLU A 81 -14.35 -7.24 -0.58
C GLU A 81 -14.40 -6.48 0.76
N ARG A 82 -15.60 -6.32 1.32
CA ARG A 82 -15.85 -5.64 2.61
C ARG A 82 -15.88 -6.56 3.84
N GLU A 83 -15.52 -7.83 3.71
CA GLU A 83 -15.34 -8.70 4.88
C GLU A 83 -14.17 -8.24 5.74
N SER A 84 -14.16 -8.70 7.00
CA SER A 84 -13.05 -8.43 7.89
C SER A 84 -11.73 -8.92 7.27
N PHE A 85 -10.66 -8.17 7.51
CA PHE A 85 -9.35 -8.45 6.92
C PHE A 85 -8.89 -9.90 7.13
N MET A 86 -9.06 -10.45 8.34
CA MET A 86 -8.63 -11.82 8.65
C MET A 86 -9.41 -12.87 7.88
N GLU A 87 -10.71 -12.65 7.65
CA GLU A 87 -11.53 -13.58 6.87
C GLU A 87 -11.16 -13.52 5.39
N LYS A 88 -10.93 -12.32 4.84
CA LYS A 88 -10.40 -12.12 3.49
C LYS A 88 -9.06 -12.83 3.29
N LEU A 89 -8.14 -12.63 4.25
CA LEU A 89 -6.81 -13.23 4.21
C LEU A 89 -6.90 -14.76 4.18
N LYS A 90 -7.68 -15.37 5.09
CA LYS A 90 -7.86 -16.82 5.15
C LYS A 90 -8.47 -17.38 3.87
N LYS A 91 -9.48 -16.72 3.29
CA LYS A 91 -10.12 -17.15 2.04
C LYS A 91 -9.13 -17.16 0.88
N VAL A 92 -8.40 -16.06 0.69
CA VAL A 92 -7.39 -15.96 -0.38
C VAL A 92 -6.26 -16.95 -0.14
N PHE A 93 -5.66 -16.97 1.04
CA PHE A 93 -4.53 -17.87 1.34
C PHE A 93 -4.95 -19.34 1.25
N GLY A 94 -6.15 -19.68 1.71
CA GLY A 94 -6.73 -21.01 1.56
C GLY A 94 -6.89 -21.41 0.09
N ALA A 95 -7.45 -20.53 -0.74
CA ALA A 95 -7.59 -20.77 -2.19
C ALA A 95 -6.23 -20.92 -2.90
N LEU A 96 -5.19 -20.25 -2.40
CA LEU A 96 -3.82 -20.33 -2.91
C LEU A 96 -2.99 -21.49 -2.31
N GLY A 97 -3.52 -22.20 -1.32
CA GLY A 97 -2.76 -23.21 -0.57
C GLY A 97 -1.56 -22.64 0.20
N ILE A 98 -1.64 -21.40 0.66
CA ILE A 98 -0.63 -20.74 1.49
C ILE A 98 -1.05 -20.85 2.97
N PRO A 99 -0.20 -21.36 3.87
CA PRO A 99 -0.52 -21.41 5.29
C PRO A 99 -0.59 -20.01 5.91
N VAL A 100 -1.52 -19.81 6.85
CA VAL A 100 -1.67 -18.55 7.58
C VAL A 100 -0.97 -18.66 8.94
N GLU A 101 0.29 -18.26 9.00
CA GLU A 101 1.14 -18.29 10.20
C GLU A 101 1.46 -16.86 10.66
N LEU A 102 0.58 -16.25 11.46
CA LEU A 102 0.69 -14.84 11.89
C LEU A 102 1.87 -14.57 12.84
N ASP A 103 2.39 -15.59 13.50
CA ASP A 103 3.53 -15.52 14.42
C ASP A 103 4.89 -15.60 13.70
N LYS A 104 4.88 -15.87 12.38
CA LYS A 104 6.07 -16.04 11.56
C LYS A 104 6.13 -15.03 10.42
N ARG A 105 7.35 -14.71 9.98
CA ARG A 105 7.54 -13.93 8.75
C ARG A 105 7.09 -14.77 7.54
N PRO A 106 6.51 -14.14 6.51
CA PRO A 106 6.33 -12.68 6.36
C PRO A 106 5.05 -12.11 7.00
N LEU A 107 4.07 -12.94 7.39
CA LEU A 107 2.76 -12.48 7.88
C LEU A 107 2.82 -11.73 9.21
N LYS A 108 3.78 -12.05 10.09
CA LYS A 108 4.02 -11.30 11.32
C LYS A 108 4.28 -9.82 11.05
N SER A 109 5.08 -9.50 10.02
CA SER A 109 5.35 -8.11 9.66
C SER A 109 4.10 -7.42 9.16
N MET A 110 3.27 -8.11 8.37
CA MET A 110 2.00 -7.56 7.90
C MET A 110 0.99 -7.33 9.03
N GLU A 111 0.93 -8.24 10.00
CA GLU A 111 0.09 -8.09 11.19
C GLU A 111 0.51 -6.85 11.99
N ARG A 112 1.82 -6.63 12.16
CA ARG A 112 2.36 -5.42 12.82
C ARG A 112 1.97 -4.13 12.09
N MET A 113 2.16 -4.08 10.77
CA MET A 113 1.81 -2.90 9.97
C MET A 113 0.30 -2.62 9.99
N LYS A 114 -0.53 -3.67 9.97
CA LYS A 114 -1.98 -3.53 10.12
C LYS A 114 -2.35 -2.98 11.50
N LYS A 115 -1.79 -3.53 12.58
CA LYS A 115 -2.03 -3.04 13.96
C LYS A 115 -1.64 -1.57 14.08
N LEU A 116 -0.47 -1.19 13.56
CA LEU A 116 -0.04 0.21 13.49
C LEU A 116 -1.07 1.08 12.76
N ARG A 117 -1.49 0.71 11.54
CA ARG A 117 -2.48 1.45 10.76
C ARG A 117 -3.77 1.65 11.54
N ASP A 118 -4.27 0.60 12.19
CA ASP A 118 -5.48 0.66 13.00
C ASP A 118 -5.26 1.57 14.23
N THR A 119 -4.13 1.48 14.92
CA THR A 119 -3.78 2.37 16.03
C THR A 119 -3.77 3.84 15.60
N LEU A 120 -3.14 4.18 14.47
CA LEU A 120 -3.10 5.55 13.96
C LEU A 120 -4.48 6.05 13.53
N ALA A 121 -5.29 5.19 12.89
CA ALA A 121 -6.65 5.54 12.47
C ALA A 121 -7.60 5.78 13.65
N HIS A 122 -7.36 5.11 14.78
CA HIS A 122 -8.19 5.25 16.00
C HIS A 122 -7.61 6.21 17.04
N GLY A 123 -6.36 6.67 16.88
CA GLY A 123 -5.78 7.89 17.45
C GLY A 123 -6.10 8.23 18.90
N LYS A 124 -6.33 7.23 19.77
CA LYS A 124 -6.75 7.50 21.15
C LYS A 124 -5.58 8.14 21.91
N PRO A 125 -5.79 9.25 22.64
CA PRO A 125 -4.75 9.84 23.47
C PRO A 125 -4.18 8.81 24.44
N VAL A 126 -2.85 8.77 24.53
CA VAL A 126 -2.11 7.97 25.50
C VAL A 126 -1.56 8.92 26.56
N TYR A 127 -1.96 8.70 27.80
CA TYR A 127 -1.39 9.37 28.97
C TYR A 127 -0.47 8.38 29.66
N ALA A 128 0.78 8.76 29.89
CA ALA A 128 1.74 7.95 30.59
C ALA A 128 2.54 8.86 31.53
N GLU A 129 2.75 8.38 32.75
CA GLU A 129 3.50 9.06 33.81
C GLU A 129 4.76 8.25 34.09
N TYR A 130 5.89 8.94 34.28
CA TYR A 130 7.17 8.34 34.61
C TYR A 130 7.74 9.07 35.84
N ASP A 131 8.02 8.31 36.89
CA ASP A 131 8.63 8.82 38.12
C ASP A 131 9.75 7.86 38.54
N GLU A 132 10.99 8.29 38.40
CA GLU A 132 12.18 7.54 38.81
C GLU A 132 13.26 8.48 39.35
N VAL A 133 13.89 8.08 40.45
CA VAL A 133 15.06 8.77 41.00
C VAL A 133 16.32 8.25 40.32
N LEU A 134 16.88 9.05 39.41
CA LEU A 134 18.10 8.72 38.67
C LEU A 134 19.34 9.33 39.35
N ILE A 135 20.43 8.55 39.46
CA ILE A 135 21.76 9.02 39.85
C ILE A 135 22.68 8.85 38.63
N ARG A 136 22.91 9.95 37.89
CA ARG A 136 23.67 9.99 36.62
C ARG A 136 24.39 11.34 36.45
N ALA A 137 25.30 11.44 35.49
CA ALA A 137 25.92 12.71 35.15
C ALA A 137 24.88 13.68 34.55
N PRO A 138 25.00 15.02 34.74
CA PRO A 138 24.01 15.99 34.24
C PRO A 138 23.67 15.83 32.75
N GLU A 139 24.67 15.54 31.93
CA GLU A 139 24.54 15.37 30.49
C GLU A 139 23.79 14.08 30.09
N GLU A 140 23.73 13.10 31.00
CA GLU A 140 23.03 11.82 30.81
C GLU A 140 21.55 11.90 31.21
N ILE A 141 21.17 12.88 32.04
CA ILE A 141 19.78 13.05 32.54
C ILE A 141 18.86 13.51 31.41
N ASP A 142 19.29 14.48 30.59
CA ASP A 142 18.52 14.99 29.44
C ASP A 142 18.30 13.92 28.35
N LEU A 143 19.24 12.98 28.20
CA LEU A 143 19.11 11.85 27.30
C LEU A 143 18.11 10.79 27.81
N PHE A 144 17.88 10.73 29.13
CA PHE A 144 16.98 9.79 29.77
C PHE A 144 15.51 10.27 29.74
N GLY A 145 15.30 11.59 29.87
CA GLY A 145 13.96 12.20 30.00
C GLY A 145 13.01 11.99 28.81
N GLY A 146 13.51 11.65 27.62
CA GLY A 146 12.70 11.39 26.43
C GLY A 146 12.44 9.91 26.12
N GLY A 147 13.11 8.97 26.79
CA GLY A 147 13.21 7.57 26.34
C GLY A 147 12.14 6.60 26.85
N GLY A 148 11.40 6.95 27.90
CA GLY A 148 10.50 6.01 28.60
C GLY A 148 9.01 6.13 28.24
N LEU A 149 8.60 7.26 27.66
CA LEU A 149 7.18 7.58 27.40
C LEU A 149 6.84 7.50 25.90
N SER A 150 7.42 6.53 25.18
CA SER A 150 7.06 6.30 23.78
C SER A 150 5.70 5.63 23.66
N ALA A 151 4.85 6.11 22.75
CA ALA A 151 3.67 5.36 22.39
C ALA A 151 4.09 4.10 21.61
N GLY A 152 3.48 2.94 21.88
CA GLY A 152 3.91 1.67 21.29
C GLY A 152 4.01 1.67 19.75
N TRP A 153 3.23 2.51 19.08
CA TRP A 153 3.25 2.68 17.63
C TRP A 153 4.54 3.31 17.09
N GLU A 154 5.27 4.10 17.88
CA GLU A 154 6.50 4.77 17.44
C GLU A 154 7.61 3.76 17.12
N THR A 155 7.63 2.62 17.83
CA THR A 155 8.59 1.55 17.59
C THR A 155 8.39 0.85 16.25
N GLU A 156 7.16 0.85 15.74
CA GLU A 156 6.80 0.26 14.45
C GLU A 156 7.21 1.16 13.27
N CYS A 157 7.46 2.45 13.52
CA CYS A 157 7.89 3.42 12.53
C CYS A 157 9.42 3.46 12.34
N LYS A 158 10.19 2.61 13.03
CA LYS A 158 11.65 2.60 12.92
C LYS A 158 12.12 2.15 11.53
N PRO A 159 13.18 2.75 10.95
CA PRO A 159 13.65 2.43 9.60
C PRO A 159 13.84 0.94 9.30
N GLU A 160 14.44 0.20 10.23
CA GLU A 160 14.70 -1.23 10.11
C GLU A 160 13.43 -2.08 10.12
N VAL A 161 12.43 -1.69 10.93
CA VAL A 161 11.14 -2.37 11.02
C VAL A 161 10.37 -2.20 9.71
N VAL A 162 10.30 -0.96 9.23
CA VAL A 162 9.59 -0.60 8.01
C VAL A 162 10.25 -1.21 6.79
N LYS A 163 11.59 -1.19 6.71
CA LYS A 163 12.34 -1.85 5.65
C LYS A 163 12.01 -3.35 5.59
N GLN A 164 12.04 -4.03 6.73
CA GLN A 164 11.73 -5.46 6.80
C GLN A 164 10.28 -5.74 6.38
N ALA A 165 9.32 -4.93 6.83
CA ALA A 165 7.92 -5.10 6.46
C ALA A 165 7.71 -4.92 4.95
N ARG A 166 8.42 -3.97 4.32
CA ARG A 166 8.38 -3.76 2.87
C ARG A 166 8.95 -4.96 2.10
N GLU A 167 10.07 -5.51 2.54
CA GLU A 167 10.65 -6.73 1.94
C GLU A 167 9.71 -7.94 2.09
N ASP A 168 9.13 -8.13 3.27
CA ASP A 168 8.15 -9.19 3.54
C ASP A 168 6.88 -9.04 2.68
N LEU A 169 6.44 -7.80 2.42
CA LEU A 169 5.31 -7.50 1.52
C LEU A 169 5.63 -7.91 0.07
N GLU A 170 6.83 -7.58 -0.43
CA GLU A 170 7.26 -7.96 -1.77
C GLU A 170 7.33 -9.48 -1.94
N ASP A 171 7.85 -10.19 -0.95
CA ASP A 171 7.94 -11.64 -0.97
C ASP A 171 6.56 -12.30 -0.92
N LEU A 172 5.64 -11.77 -0.10
CA LEU A 172 4.24 -12.19 -0.10
C LEU A 172 3.55 -11.94 -1.43
N TRP A 173 3.77 -10.77 -2.04
CA TRP A 173 3.18 -10.45 -3.34
C TRP A 173 3.64 -11.43 -4.42
N LYS A 174 4.96 -11.67 -4.52
CA LYS A 174 5.52 -12.66 -5.44
C LYS A 174 4.94 -14.05 -5.21
N LEU A 175 4.83 -14.49 -3.95
CA LEU A 175 4.26 -15.78 -3.60
C LEU A 175 2.78 -15.88 -4.01
N MET A 176 1.97 -14.85 -3.75
CA MET A 176 0.55 -14.84 -4.11
C MET A 176 0.36 -14.87 -5.63
N ILE A 177 1.15 -14.10 -6.39
CA ILE A 177 1.14 -14.15 -7.86
C ILE A 177 1.52 -15.55 -8.36
N GLN A 178 2.61 -16.12 -7.85
CA GLN A 178 3.04 -17.47 -8.23
C GLN A 178 1.95 -18.52 -7.95
N LYS A 179 1.32 -18.48 -6.77
CA LYS A 179 0.33 -19.47 -6.34
C LYS A 179 -1.02 -19.29 -7.02
N SER A 180 -1.39 -18.07 -7.41
CA SER A 180 -2.65 -17.80 -8.11
C SER A 180 -2.63 -18.27 -9.57
N GLY A 181 -1.43 -18.37 -10.15
CA GLY A 181 -1.23 -18.64 -11.58
C GLY A 181 -1.54 -17.42 -12.46
N LEU A 182 -1.68 -16.23 -11.87
CA LEU A 182 -1.84 -14.98 -12.59
C LEU A 182 -0.55 -14.58 -13.28
N ASN A 183 -0.67 -13.92 -14.43
CA ASN A 183 0.46 -13.29 -15.09
C ASN A 183 0.73 -11.93 -14.42
N LEU A 184 1.99 -11.64 -14.11
CA LEU A 184 2.40 -10.36 -13.52
C LEU A 184 1.97 -9.16 -14.37
N TRP A 185 1.98 -9.28 -15.70
CA TRP A 185 1.57 -8.19 -16.60
C TRP A 185 0.07 -7.84 -16.46
N ASP A 186 -0.76 -8.83 -16.11
CA ASP A 186 -2.19 -8.61 -15.92
C ASP A 186 -2.49 -7.89 -14.59
N THR A 187 -1.52 -7.82 -13.68
CA THR A 187 -1.66 -7.11 -12.41
C THR A 187 -1.18 -5.65 -12.50
N MET A 188 -0.70 -5.21 -13.66
CA MET A 188 -0.22 -3.84 -13.86
C MET A 188 -1.33 -2.91 -14.35
N THR A 189 -1.35 -1.69 -13.77
CA THR A 189 -2.17 -0.59 -14.30
C THR A 189 -1.77 -0.34 -15.75
N SER A 190 -2.74 -0.45 -16.66
CA SER A 190 -2.52 -0.40 -18.12
C SER A 190 -3.66 0.33 -18.80
N GLY A 191 -3.44 0.80 -20.02
CA GLY A 191 -4.48 1.40 -20.84
C GLY A 191 -4.17 1.26 -22.31
N ASP A 192 -5.21 1.22 -23.12
CA ASP A 192 -5.13 1.17 -24.57
C ASP A 192 -6.01 2.28 -25.15
N GLY A 193 -5.62 2.81 -26.30
CA GLY A 193 -6.33 3.91 -26.93
C GLY A 193 -6.05 4.04 -28.42
N GLY A 194 -7.12 4.28 -29.18
CA GLY A 194 -7.07 4.52 -30.62
C GLY A 194 -7.84 5.77 -31.00
N ILE A 195 -7.34 6.45 -32.04
CA ILE A 195 -8.04 7.52 -32.72
C ILE A 195 -8.23 7.08 -34.17
N THR A 196 -9.48 6.94 -34.59
CA THR A 196 -9.83 6.66 -35.99
C THR A 196 -10.36 7.93 -36.61
N PHE A 197 -9.66 8.45 -37.62
CA PHE A 197 -10.18 9.54 -38.45
C PHE A 197 -11.45 9.10 -39.17
N ILE A 198 -12.47 9.96 -39.22
CA ILE A 198 -13.71 9.72 -39.96
C ILE A 198 -13.79 10.68 -41.15
N GLU A 199 -13.80 11.98 -40.88
CA GLU A 199 -13.97 13.00 -41.93
C GLU A 199 -13.50 14.38 -41.46
N HIS A 200 -13.33 15.31 -42.40
CA HIS A 200 -13.24 16.74 -42.09
C HIS A 200 -14.65 17.31 -41.88
N VAL A 201 -14.81 18.21 -40.91
CA VAL A 201 -16.09 18.87 -40.63
C VAL A 201 -15.93 20.38 -40.60
N ASP A 202 -17.03 21.09 -40.86
CA ASP A 202 -17.09 22.55 -40.80
C ASP A 202 -16.71 23.05 -39.38
N PRO A 203 -15.94 24.15 -39.27
CA PRO A 203 -15.59 24.75 -37.97
C PRO A 203 -16.80 25.08 -37.07
N SER A 204 -17.97 25.32 -37.65
CA SER A 204 -19.22 25.60 -36.93
C SER A 204 -19.83 24.38 -36.21
N VAL A 205 -19.36 23.15 -36.51
CA VAL A 205 -19.86 21.93 -35.84
C VAL A 205 -19.39 21.88 -34.37
N PRO A 206 -20.30 21.62 -33.39
CA PRO A 206 -19.95 21.49 -31.97
C PRO A 206 -18.97 20.35 -31.68
N SER A 207 -18.05 20.56 -30.74
CA SER A 207 -16.90 19.67 -30.48
C SER A 207 -17.22 18.36 -29.76
N THR A 208 -18.44 18.16 -29.25
CA THR A 208 -18.83 16.92 -28.56
C THR A 208 -20.25 16.50 -28.96
N VAL A 209 -20.40 15.23 -29.32
CA VAL A 209 -21.71 14.57 -29.44
C VAL A 209 -21.81 13.62 -28.24
N PRO A 210 -22.93 13.60 -27.48
CA PRO A 210 -23.04 12.74 -26.32
C PRO A 210 -22.87 11.27 -26.71
N VAL A 211 -21.93 10.58 -26.07
CA VAL A 211 -21.86 9.12 -26.15
C VAL A 211 -23.04 8.60 -25.33
N ARG A 212 -24.08 8.05 -25.99
CA ARG A 212 -25.11 7.27 -25.28
C ARG A 212 -24.41 6.07 -24.64
N LYS A 213 -24.42 6.02 -23.31
CA LYS A 213 -24.02 4.84 -22.52
C LYS A 213 -25.03 3.72 -22.72
#